data_AF-A0A8H7KWX3-F1
#
_entry.id   AF-A0A8H7KWX3-F1
#
_cell.length_a   1.000
_cell.length_b   1.000
_cell.length_c   1.000
_cell.angle_alpha   90.00
_cell.angle_beta   90.00
_cell.angle_gamma   90.00
#
_symmetry.space_group_name_H-M   'P 1'
#
loop_
_entity.id
_entity.type
_entity.pdbx_description
1 polymer ?
#
loop_
_entity_poly.entity_id
_entity_poly.type
_entity_poly.pdbx_seq_one_letter_code
_entity_poly.pdbx_strand_id
1 'polypeptide(L)'
;MAITSRLALVPALVITYLEHRPTRGGLAALCLKLQSISSDFKTAMFFYFTFVCVLFAGLAGALPVSPSTPVKRLGQTLTAQWQCEGEDGAYYFVCLNLWGQASATSGFQTAQQTNASVDNVSWTTTWNWSGGPGSVKSYSNVALQQNLPVQLSHITAAYTNWQWEYTAAENVVADVSYDIWFANSAVTPPSAAESVTNVSTCTPFFPPRVYVTFSPNPDEIMIWLGQSGGLNPIGSPIANVNIAGCSWTLWQGTNSDWTVFTYLRNQADITSFSADLNEFFTDLTTQRGVPSSQYLVALQAGTEPSTGSATLQTNLFNVAVNS
;
A
#
# COMPACT_ATOMS: atom_id res chain seq x y z
N MET A 1 10.51 23.22 -67.04
CA MET A 1 11.54 23.64 -66.07
C MET A 1 10.85 24.11 -64.79
N ALA A 2 10.41 23.18 -63.91
CA ALA A 2 9.77 23.49 -62.61
C ALA A 2 9.60 22.26 -61.69
N ILE A 3 10.45 21.22 -61.79
CA ILE A 3 10.34 20.00 -60.96
C ILE A 3 11.52 19.88 -59.98
N THR A 4 12.62 20.59 -60.21
CA THR A 4 13.83 20.53 -59.39
C THR A 4 13.82 21.43 -58.15
N SER A 5 12.86 22.35 -58.00
CA SER A 5 12.80 23.28 -56.85
C SER A 5 11.91 22.82 -55.69
N ARG A 6 11.05 21.79 -55.87
CA ARG A 6 10.17 21.28 -54.79
C ARG A 6 10.71 20.06 -54.04
N LEU A 7 11.71 19.35 -54.59
CA LEU A 7 12.36 18.22 -53.89
C LEU A 7 13.27 18.66 -52.73
N ALA A 8 13.81 19.88 -52.77
CA ALA A 8 14.72 20.39 -51.74
C ALA A 8 14.02 20.84 -50.44
N LEU A 9 12.69 21.01 -50.44
CA LEU A 9 11.94 21.44 -49.25
C LEU A 9 11.60 20.30 -48.28
N VAL A 10 11.59 19.04 -48.74
CA VAL A 10 11.14 17.89 -47.92
C VAL A 10 12.16 17.50 -46.84
N PRO A 11 13.49 17.42 -47.12
CA PRO A 11 14.47 17.12 -46.08
C PRO A 11 14.53 18.20 -44.99
N ALA A 12 14.42 19.47 -45.38
CA ALA A 12 14.46 20.61 -44.46
C ALA A 12 13.27 20.61 -43.49
N LEU A 13 12.07 20.26 -43.95
CA LEU A 13 10.88 20.23 -43.10
C LEU A 13 10.91 19.09 -42.06
N VAL A 14 11.47 17.93 -42.44
CA VAL A 14 11.57 16.75 -41.57
C VAL A 14 12.66 16.94 -40.52
N ILE A 15 13.80 17.53 -40.89
CA ILE A 15 14.90 17.81 -39.95
C ILE A 15 14.48 18.85 -38.89
N THR A 16 13.79 19.93 -39.30
CA THR A 16 13.32 20.96 -38.36
C THR A 16 12.27 20.41 -37.38
N TYR A 17 11.47 19.42 -37.78
CA TYR A 17 10.44 18.81 -36.94
C TYR A 17 11.00 17.81 -35.91
N LEU A 18 12.15 17.19 -36.17
CA LEU A 18 12.78 16.22 -35.27
C LEU A 18 13.62 16.87 -34.15
N GLU A 19 14.05 18.12 -34.32
CA GLU A 19 14.82 18.85 -33.29
C GLU A 19 13.95 19.40 -32.13
N HIS A 20 12.62 19.47 -32.30
CA HIS A 20 11.70 19.91 -31.24
C HIS A 20 10.79 18.74 -30.80
N ARG A 21 10.95 18.26 -29.57
CA ARG A 21 10.18 17.13 -29.00
C ARG A 21 8.66 17.32 -29.21
N PRO A 22 7.97 16.52 -30.04
CA PRO A 22 6.59 16.79 -30.40
C PRO A 22 5.61 16.25 -29.36
N THR A 23 4.58 17.03 -29.05
CA THR A 23 3.39 16.55 -28.31
C THR A 23 2.47 15.76 -29.25
N ARG A 24 1.59 14.90 -28.69
CA ARG A 24 0.66 14.03 -29.46
C ARG A 24 -0.16 14.78 -30.53
N GLY A 25 -0.39 16.08 -30.38
CA GLY A 25 -1.11 16.91 -31.36
C GLY A 25 -0.31 17.27 -32.63
N GLY A 26 1.02 17.28 -32.57
CA GLY A 26 1.85 17.70 -33.71
C GLY A 26 1.95 16.65 -34.83
N LEU A 27 2.04 15.37 -34.46
CA LEU A 27 2.17 14.26 -35.42
C LEU A 27 0.94 14.12 -36.33
N ALA A 28 -0.26 14.39 -35.80
CA ALA A 28 -1.49 14.41 -36.58
C ALA A 28 -1.52 15.57 -37.61
N ALA A 29 -1.02 16.75 -37.23
CA ALA A 29 -0.97 17.92 -38.11
C ALA A 29 0.06 17.77 -39.26
N LEU A 30 1.16 17.06 -39.02
CA LEU A 30 2.15 16.74 -40.06
C LEU A 30 1.59 15.73 -41.08
N CYS A 31 0.84 14.73 -40.58
CA CYS A 31 0.20 13.71 -41.42
C CYS A 31 -0.90 14.32 -42.31
N LEU A 32 -1.66 15.29 -41.79
CA LEU A 32 -2.68 16.04 -42.54
C LEU A 32 -2.09 16.96 -43.62
N LYS A 33 -0.92 17.59 -43.38
CA LYS A 33 -0.23 18.43 -44.37
C LYS A 33 0.40 17.64 -45.53
N LEU A 34 0.77 16.38 -45.31
CA LEU A 34 1.33 15.52 -46.35
C LEU A 34 0.24 14.91 -47.26
N GLN A 35 -1.01 14.81 -46.78
CA GLN A 35 -2.14 14.31 -47.56
C GLN A 35 -2.67 15.29 -48.62
N SER A 36 -2.26 16.57 -48.60
CA SER A 36 -2.72 17.57 -49.58
C SER A 36 -1.81 17.69 -50.82
N ILE A 37 -0.87 16.76 -51.03
CA ILE A 37 0.03 16.76 -52.19
C ILE A 37 -0.57 15.82 -53.25
N SER A 38 -0.68 16.33 -54.50
CA SER A 38 -1.47 15.74 -55.58
C SER A 38 -1.09 14.30 -55.95
N SER A 39 -2.07 13.59 -56.53
CA SER A 39 -2.11 12.15 -56.81
C SER A 39 -1.01 11.59 -57.72
N ASP A 40 -0.18 12.42 -58.34
CA ASP A 40 0.80 12.00 -59.34
C ASP A 40 2.18 11.64 -58.77
N PHE A 41 2.34 11.66 -57.43
CA PHE A 41 3.58 11.27 -56.74
C PHE A 41 3.57 9.86 -56.13
N LYS A 42 2.51 9.06 -56.37
CA LYS A 42 2.33 7.76 -55.70
C LYS A 42 3.19 6.62 -56.26
N THR A 43 3.66 6.70 -57.51
CA THR A 43 4.37 5.57 -58.15
C THR A 43 5.90 5.62 -57.96
N ALA A 44 6.48 6.81 -57.77
CA ALA A 44 7.93 6.97 -57.59
C ALA A 44 8.39 6.84 -56.12
N MET A 45 7.49 7.03 -55.15
CA MET A 45 7.82 6.97 -53.71
C MET A 45 7.62 5.58 -53.09
N PHE A 46 7.07 4.62 -53.84
CA PHE A 46 6.87 3.24 -53.36
C PHE A 46 8.16 2.41 -53.44
N PHE A 47 9.08 2.71 -54.36
CA PHE A 47 10.34 1.96 -54.51
C PHE A 47 11.49 2.49 -53.64
N TYR A 48 11.45 3.75 -53.22
CA TYR A 48 12.47 4.31 -52.32
C TYR A 48 12.19 3.99 -50.84
N PHE A 49 10.91 3.81 -50.46
CA PHE A 49 10.52 3.49 -49.09
C PHE A 49 10.81 2.04 -48.70
N THR A 50 10.78 1.09 -49.65
CA THR A 50 11.08 -0.32 -49.37
C THR A 50 12.57 -0.58 -49.16
N PHE A 51 13.46 0.24 -49.73
CA PHE A 51 14.91 0.06 -49.60
C PHE A 51 15.48 0.71 -48.32
N VAL A 52 14.86 1.78 -47.81
CA VAL A 52 15.28 2.42 -46.54
C VAL A 52 14.74 1.67 -45.32
N CYS A 53 13.62 0.95 -45.42
CA CYS A 53 13.12 0.11 -44.31
C CYS A 53 13.98 -1.14 -44.04
N VAL A 54 14.71 -1.66 -45.03
CA VAL A 54 15.53 -2.88 -44.84
C VAL A 54 16.94 -2.57 -44.30
N LEU A 55 17.45 -1.35 -44.47
CA LEU A 55 18.74 -0.92 -43.93
C LEU A 55 18.68 -0.39 -42.47
N PHE A 56 17.48 -0.13 -41.93
CA PHE A 56 17.28 0.18 -40.51
C PHE A 56 16.74 -1.00 -39.67
N ALA A 57 16.43 -2.14 -40.29
CA ALA A 57 16.00 -3.35 -39.58
C ALA A 57 17.14 -4.09 -38.87
N GLY A 58 18.41 -3.71 -39.10
CA GLY A 58 19.60 -4.37 -38.54
C GLY A 58 20.20 -3.73 -37.28
N LEU A 59 19.62 -2.63 -36.76
CA LEU A 59 20.16 -1.91 -35.59
C LEU A 59 19.08 -1.43 -34.61
N ALA A 60 17.86 -1.98 -34.69
CA ALA A 60 16.93 -1.99 -33.56
C ALA A 60 17.36 -3.10 -32.59
N GLY A 61 18.58 -3.00 -32.05
CA GLY A 61 18.83 -3.60 -30.74
C GLY A 61 17.75 -3.03 -29.84
N ALA A 62 17.01 -3.90 -29.14
CA ALA A 62 15.98 -3.49 -28.21
C ALA A 62 16.56 -2.35 -27.38
N LEU A 63 16.08 -1.12 -27.60
CA LEU A 63 16.37 -0.04 -26.66
C LEU A 63 15.94 -0.62 -25.32
N PRO A 64 16.78 -0.57 -24.28
CA PRO A 64 16.30 -0.93 -22.95
C PRO A 64 15.05 -0.10 -22.76
N VAL A 65 13.90 -0.78 -22.66
CA VAL A 65 12.70 -0.17 -22.13
C VAL A 65 13.19 0.30 -20.78
N SER A 66 13.44 1.61 -20.63
CA SER A 66 13.64 2.17 -19.29
C SER A 66 12.52 1.58 -18.47
N PRO A 67 12.79 0.87 -17.35
CA PRO A 67 11.72 0.41 -16.49
C PRO A 67 10.85 1.64 -16.28
N SER A 68 9.61 1.59 -16.76
CA SER A 68 8.64 2.60 -16.40
C SER A 68 8.66 2.58 -14.89
N THR A 69 9.14 3.66 -14.27
CA THR A 69 8.95 3.85 -12.85
C THR A 69 7.49 3.52 -12.59
N PRO A 70 7.18 2.53 -11.74
CA PRO A 70 5.82 2.22 -11.37
C PRO A 70 5.13 3.55 -11.03
N VAL A 71 3.96 3.79 -11.60
CA VAL A 71 3.31 5.09 -11.61
C VAL A 71 2.83 5.52 -10.22
N LYS A 72 3.19 4.90 -9.08
CA LYS A 72 2.59 5.09 -7.75
C LYS A 72 1.17 5.66 -7.83
N ARG A 73 0.15 4.81 -7.90
CA ARG A 73 -1.23 5.27 -7.62
C ARG A 73 -1.22 5.97 -6.25
N LEU A 74 -1.29 7.30 -6.28
CA LEU A 74 -1.34 8.16 -5.10
C LEU A 74 -2.65 8.95 -5.15
N GLY A 75 -3.28 9.07 -3.99
CA GLY A 75 -4.47 9.91 -3.81
C GLY A 75 -5.77 9.27 -4.26
N GLN A 76 -5.84 7.95 -4.49
CA GLN A 76 -7.14 7.29 -4.69
C GLN A 76 -7.90 7.25 -3.36
N THR A 77 -9.13 7.77 -3.35
CA THR A 77 -10.03 7.51 -2.22
C THR A 77 -10.53 6.07 -2.28
N LEU A 78 -10.20 5.31 -1.24
CA LEU A 78 -10.62 3.93 -1.04
C LEU A 78 -12.02 3.91 -0.44
N THR A 79 -12.93 3.15 -1.06
CA THR A 79 -14.33 3.06 -0.63
C THR A 79 -14.87 1.64 -0.60
N ALA A 80 -14.23 0.68 -1.28
CA ALA A 80 -14.66 -0.72 -1.26
C ALA A 80 -14.00 -1.50 -0.13
N GLN A 81 -14.74 -2.43 0.49
CA GLN A 81 -14.40 -3.15 1.72
C GLN A 81 -12.93 -3.60 1.84
N TRP A 82 -12.36 -4.13 0.75
CA TRP A 82 -11.01 -4.72 0.69
C TRP A 82 -10.05 -3.93 -0.20
N GLN A 83 -10.40 -2.70 -0.53
CA GLN A 83 -9.59 -1.90 -1.42
C GLN A 83 -8.31 -1.46 -0.72
N CYS A 84 -7.19 -1.61 -1.42
CA CYS A 84 -5.90 -1.10 -1.01
C CYS A 84 -5.33 -0.16 -2.08
N GLU A 85 -4.46 0.74 -1.65
CA GLU A 85 -3.65 1.62 -2.47
C GLU A 85 -2.18 1.25 -2.31
N GLY A 86 -1.52 1.05 -3.45
CA GLY A 86 -0.15 0.56 -3.52
C GLY A 86 0.17 0.05 -4.92
N GLU A 87 1.45 -0.15 -5.21
CA GLU A 87 1.91 -0.80 -6.43
C GLU A 87 2.86 -1.94 -6.08
N ASP A 88 2.97 -2.93 -6.95
CA ASP A 88 3.88 -4.05 -6.73
C ASP A 88 5.32 -3.55 -6.52
N GLY A 89 5.95 -4.01 -5.43
CA GLY A 89 7.26 -3.53 -5.00
C GLY A 89 7.24 -2.22 -4.21
N ALA A 90 6.08 -1.62 -3.92
CA ALA A 90 6.00 -0.52 -2.96
C ALA A 90 6.44 -0.99 -1.57
N TYR A 91 6.89 -0.04 -0.76
CA TYR A 91 7.30 -0.31 0.62
C TYR A 91 6.11 -0.46 1.57
N TYR A 92 4.99 0.22 1.24
CA TYR A 92 3.76 0.21 2.03
C TYR A 92 2.53 0.07 1.14
N PHE A 93 1.49 -0.56 1.69
CA PHE A 93 0.11 -0.47 1.19
C PHE A 93 -0.79 0.18 2.23
N VAL A 94 -1.70 1.04 1.77
CA VAL A 94 -2.79 1.58 2.60
C VAL A 94 -4.06 0.82 2.26
N CYS A 95 -4.70 0.19 3.24
CA CYS A 95 -5.88 -0.64 3.04
C CYS A 95 -7.07 -0.14 3.83
N LEU A 96 -8.26 -0.19 3.23
CA LEU A 96 -9.51 0.21 3.89
C LEU A 96 -9.99 -0.84 4.90
N ASN A 97 -9.92 -2.13 4.55
CA ASN A 97 -10.12 -3.27 5.46
C ASN A 97 -11.37 -3.16 6.37
N LEU A 98 -12.57 -3.12 5.78
CA LEU A 98 -13.83 -3.07 6.53
C LEU A 98 -14.32 -4.48 6.88
N TRP A 99 -13.45 -5.28 7.52
CA TRP A 99 -13.71 -6.70 7.76
C TRP A 99 -14.95 -6.95 8.62
N GLY A 100 -15.20 -6.08 9.59
CA GLY A 100 -16.28 -6.20 10.58
C GLY A 100 -17.53 -5.40 10.25
N GLN A 101 -17.60 -4.74 9.08
CA GLN A 101 -18.69 -3.80 8.74
C GLN A 101 -20.08 -4.42 8.80
N ALA A 102 -20.19 -5.74 8.61
CA ALA A 102 -21.47 -6.46 8.67
C ALA A 102 -22.09 -6.46 10.07
N SER A 103 -21.32 -6.15 11.12
CA SER A 103 -21.84 -5.98 12.49
C SER A 103 -22.42 -4.59 12.76
N ALA A 104 -22.21 -3.62 11.86
CA ALA A 104 -22.80 -2.29 11.95
C ALA A 104 -24.25 -2.30 11.48
N THR A 105 -25.09 -1.44 12.07
CA THR A 105 -26.43 -1.15 11.54
C THR A 105 -26.38 -0.15 10.40
N SER A 106 -25.40 0.75 10.44
CA SER A 106 -25.16 1.76 9.41
C SER A 106 -23.77 2.37 9.58
N GLY A 107 -23.21 2.88 8.51
CA GLY A 107 -21.97 3.63 8.56
C GLY A 107 -21.23 3.62 7.22
N PHE A 108 -20.10 4.32 7.21
CA PHE A 108 -19.17 4.30 6.10
C PHE A 108 -17.76 4.50 6.63
N GLN A 109 -16.79 4.16 5.79
CA GLN A 109 -15.41 4.53 6.02
C GLN A 109 -14.70 4.68 4.68
N THR A 110 -13.80 5.65 4.63
CA THR A 110 -12.91 5.87 3.51
C THR A 110 -11.48 5.95 3.99
N ALA A 111 -10.54 5.66 3.10
CA ALA A 111 -9.12 5.86 3.34
C ALA A 111 -8.47 6.48 2.10
N GLN A 112 -7.35 7.17 2.28
CA GLN A 112 -6.61 7.75 1.17
C GLN A 112 -5.15 7.90 1.56
N GLN A 113 -4.23 7.47 0.70
CA GLN A 113 -2.83 7.84 0.84
C GLN A 113 -2.66 9.30 0.39
N THR A 114 -2.19 10.15 1.29
CA THR A 114 -2.02 11.59 1.03
C THR A 114 -0.62 11.94 0.56
N ASN A 115 0.38 11.13 0.92
CA ASN A 115 1.75 11.26 0.45
C ASN A 115 2.49 9.91 0.55
N ALA A 116 3.42 9.63 -0.36
CA ALA A 116 4.30 8.47 -0.24
C ALA A 116 5.67 8.70 -0.88
N SER A 117 6.72 8.62 -0.05
CA SER A 117 8.12 8.51 -0.48
C SER A 117 8.55 7.03 -0.52
N VAL A 118 9.84 6.74 -0.70
CA VAL A 118 10.33 5.35 -0.68
C VAL A 118 10.10 4.73 0.70
N ASP A 119 10.42 5.47 1.77
CA ASP A 119 10.44 4.92 3.13
C ASP A 119 9.38 5.51 4.06
N ASN A 120 8.65 6.55 3.62
CA ASN A 120 7.62 7.21 4.42
C ASN A 120 6.29 7.28 3.69
N VAL A 121 5.20 7.13 4.45
CA VAL A 121 3.82 7.24 3.98
C VAL A 121 3.00 8.13 4.91
N SER A 122 2.18 8.98 4.32
CA SER A 122 1.14 9.76 5.00
C SER A 122 -0.19 9.32 4.43
N TRP A 123 -1.18 9.13 5.30
CA TRP A 123 -2.48 8.63 4.89
C TRP A 123 -3.55 9.06 5.89
N THR A 124 -4.80 8.95 5.47
CA THR A 124 -5.95 9.29 6.31
C THR A 124 -7.02 8.23 6.19
N THR A 125 -7.81 8.05 7.25
CA THR A 125 -9.10 7.37 7.19
C THR A 125 -10.15 8.17 7.94
N THR A 126 -11.32 8.32 7.32
CA THR A 126 -12.49 8.97 7.92
C THR A 126 -13.61 7.97 7.99
N TRP A 127 -14.27 7.87 9.13
CA TRP A 127 -15.29 6.88 9.38
C TRP A 127 -16.45 7.41 10.22
N ASN A 128 -17.60 6.77 10.04
CA ASN A 128 -18.77 6.91 10.88
C ASN A 128 -19.41 5.53 11.00
N TRP A 129 -19.51 5.00 12.21
CA TRP A 129 -20.09 3.69 12.47
C TRP A 129 -21.13 3.74 13.58
N SER A 130 -22.25 3.06 13.36
CA SER A 130 -23.33 2.86 14.33
C SER A 130 -23.72 1.39 14.42
N GLY A 131 -24.21 0.97 15.60
CA GLY A 131 -24.64 -0.41 15.84
C GLY A 131 -23.50 -1.38 16.14
N GLY A 132 -23.84 -2.53 16.72
CA GLY A 132 -22.86 -3.55 17.16
C GLY A 132 -21.82 -2.99 18.14
N PRO A 133 -22.23 -2.41 19.29
CA PRO A 133 -21.29 -1.85 20.26
C PRO A 133 -20.32 -2.91 20.76
N GLY A 134 -19.03 -2.56 20.83
CA GLY A 134 -17.96 -3.48 21.22
C GLY A 134 -17.46 -4.38 20.09
N SER A 135 -18.15 -4.45 18.94
CA SER A 135 -17.62 -5.09 17.72
C SER A 135 -16.82 -4.08 16.91
N VAL A 136 -15.58 -4.43 16.56
CA VAL A 136 -14.76 -3.66 15.62
C VAL A 136 -15.35 -3.76 14.20
N LYS A 137 -15.39 -2.65 13.47
CA LYS A 137 -15.98 -2.58 12.12
C LYS A 137 -14.95 -2.69 11.01
N SER A 138 -13.72 -2.27 11.29
CA SER A 138 -12.64 -2.23 10.33
C SER A 138 -11.31 -2.23 11.06
N TYR A 139 -10.24 -2.50 10.32
CA TYR A 139 -8.91 -2.05 10.70
C TYR A 139 -8.25 -1.40 9.50
N SER A 140 -8.66 -0.17 9.15
CA SER A 140 -7.96 0.59 8.12
C SER A 140 -6.53 0.83 8.58
N ASN A 141 -5.57 0.48 7.74
CA ASN A 141 -4.18 0.43 8.14
C ASN A 141 -3.23 0.73 6.99
N VAL A 142 -2.00 1.05 7.36
CA VAL A 142 -0.84 0.97 6.49
C VAL A 142 -0.01 -0.25 6.84
N ALA A 143 0.41 -1.03 5.83
CA ALA A 143 1.08 -2.32 5.99
C ALA A 143 2.44 -2.32 5.27
N LEU A 144 3.50 -2.72 5.98
CA LEU A 144 4.83 -2.96 5.42
C LEU A 144 4.80 -4.12 4.41
N GLN A 145 5.44 -3.94 3.26
CA GLN A 145 5.48 -4.94 2.17
C GLN A 145 6.87 -5.49 1.88
N GLN A 146 7.92 -4.87 2.42
CA GLN A 146 9.31 -5.20 2.14
C GLN A 146 9.99 -5.79 3.38
N ASN A 147 11.05 -6.57 3.16
CA ASN A 147 11.83 -7.22 4.22
C ASN A 147 10.96 -8.10 5.14
N LEU A 148 9.95 -8.77 4.56
CA LEU A 148 9.12 -9.78 5.19
C LEU A 148 9.00 -10.99 4.25
N PRO A 149 8.88 -12.22 4.78
CA PRO A 149 8.93 -12.57 6.21
C PRO A 149 10.37 -12.65 6.74
N VAL A 150 10.53 -12.43 8.05
CA VAL A 150 11.83 -12.56 8.75
C VAL A 150 11.65 -13.38 10.03
N GLN A 151 12.53 -14.35 10.26
CA GLN A 151 12.49 -15.14 11.50
C GLN A 151 12.84 -14.25 12.70
N LEU A 152 12.07 -14.33 13.79
CA LEU A 152 12.22 -13.45 14.95
C LEU A 152 13.65 -13.47 15.53
N SER A 153 14.28 -14.66 15.58
CA SER A 153 15.67 -14.81 16.03
C SER A 153 16.71 -14.12 15.15
N HIS A 154 16.36 -13.69 13.94
CA HIS A 154 17.25 -12.95 13.05
C HIS A 154 17.00 -11.45 13.07
N ILE A 155 15.93 -10.96 13.70
CA ILE A 155 15.65 -9.52 13.75
C ILE A 155 16.65 -8.85 14.70
N THR A 156 17.49 -7.97 14.15
CA THR A 156 18.44 -7.17 14.93
C THR A 156 17.84 -5.85 15.38
N ALA A 157 16.96 -5.26 14.57
CA ALA A 157 16.19 -4.07 14.90
C ALA A 157 14.94 -3.96 14.02
N ALA A 158 13.89 -3.31 14.53
CA ALA A 158 12.65 -3.01 13.84
C ALA A 158 12.22 -1.57 14.15
N TYR A 159 12.98 -0.59 13.65
CA TYR A 159 12.74 0.83 13.95
C TYR A 159 11.46 1.34 13.30
N THR A 160 10.66 2.09 14.06
CA THR A 160 9.45 2.77 13.57
C THR A 160 9.41 4.23 13.98
N ASN A 161 8.72 5.03 13.17
CA ASN A 161 8.26 6.37 13.52
C ASN A 161 6.83 6.55 13.00
N TRP A 162 5.89 6.81 13.91
CA TRP A 162 4.50 7.06 13.59
C TRP A 162 4.01 8.34 14.27
N GLN A 163 3.58 9.30 13.46
CA GLN A 163 2.96 10.55 13.88
C GLN A 163 1.53 10.58 13.38
N TRP A 164 0.58 10.67 14.31
CA TRP A 164 -0.84 10.65 14.01
C TRP A 164 -1.63 11.67 14.81
N GLU A 165 -2.77 12.05 14.26
CA GLU A 165 -3.78 12.88 14.89
C GLU A 165 -5.14 12.20 14.76
N TYR A 166 -5.98 12.32 15.77
CA TYR A 166 -7.33 11.75 15.77
C TYR A 166 -8.33 12.86 16.05
N THR A 167 -9.04 13.27 15.00
CA THR A 167 -10.08 14.29 15.11
C THR A 167 -11.40 13.59 15.33
N ALA A 168 -11.85 13.54 16.58
CA ALA A 168 -13.14 12.99 16.98
C ALA A 168 -14.25 14.02 16.74
N ALA A 169 -15.35 13.58 16.13
CA ALA A 169 -16.56 14.38 16.01
C ALA A 169 -17.58 14.02 17.09
N GLU A 170 -17.90 12.72 17.26
CA GLU A 170 -18.95 12.28 18.19
C GLU A 170 -18.72 10.85 18.72
N ASN A 171 -18.87 10.65 20.04
CA ASN A 171 -19.01 9.36 20.73
C ASN A 171 -18.05 8.24 20.25
N VAL A 172 -16.77 8.59 20.04
CA VAL A 172 -15.77 7.70 19.47
C VAL A 172 -15.45 6.56 20.43
N VAL A 173 -15.61 5.34 19.93
CA VAL A 173 -15.08 4.10 20.50
C VAL A 173 -14.14 3.49 19.47
N ALA A 174 -12.85 3.62 19.68
CA ALA A 174 -11.81 3.16 18.75
C ALA A 174 -10.45 3.06 19.44
N ASP A 175 -9.52 2.32 18.85
CA ASP A 175 -8.10 2.40 19.18
C ASP A 175 -7.28 3.11 18.09
N VAL A 176 -5.99 3.34 18.39
CA VAL A 176 -4.94 3.59 17.40
C VAL A 176 -3.78 2.68 17.73
N SER A 177 -3.47 1.74 16.84
CA SER A 177 -2.67 0.58 17.17
C SER A 177 -1.73 0.15 16.05
N TYR A 178 -0.61 -0.46 16.44
CA TYR A 178 0.08 -1.41 15.57
C TYR A 178 -0.63 -2.76 15.65
N ASP A 179 -0.62 -3.50 14.54
CA ASP A 179 -1.07 -4.89 14.44
C ASP A 179 0.01 -5.68 13.68
N ILE A 180 0.56 -6.68 14.35
CA ILE A 180 1.78 -7.37 13.96
C ILE A 180 1.51 -8.86 14.08
N TRP A 181 1.82 -9.61 13.03
CA TRP A 181 1.53 -11.04 12.97
C TRP A 181 2.81 -11.86 12.95
N PHE A 182 2.86 -12.87 13.82
CA PHE A 182 3.87 -13.92 13.79
C PHE A 182 3.27 -15.24 13.34
N ALA A 183 4.01 -16.00 12.54
CA ALA A 183 3.57 -17.30 12.07
C ALA A 183 4.68 -18.36 12.16
N ASN A 184 4.28 -19.62 12.30
CA ASN A 184 5.19 -20.77 12.31
C ASN A 184 5.79 -21.10 10.93
N SER A 185 5.51 -20.29 9.91
CA SER A 185 5.99 -20.51 8.53
C SER A 185 6.23 -19.16 7.86
N ALA A 186 7.23 -19.12 6.98
CA ALA A 186 7.50 -17.96 6.15
C ALA A 186 6.34 -17.76 5.17
N VAL A 187 5.56 -16.70 5.37
CA VAL A 187 4.50 -16.27 4.44
C VAL A 187 4.77 -14.83 4.04
N THR A 188 4.77 -14.55 2.74
CA THR A 188 4.94 -13.19 2.23
C THR A 188 3.65 -12.39 2.36
N PRO A 189 3.72 -11.08 2.67
CA PRO A 189 2.59 -10.18 2.57
C PRO A 189 1.91 -10.25 1.19
N PRO A 190 0.59 -10.06 1.10
CA PRO A 190 -0.15 -10.09 -0.16
C PRO A 190 0.18 -8.89 -1.03
N SER A 191 0.17 -9.03 -2.35
CA SER A 191 0.51 -7.94 -3.28
C SER A 191 -0.67 -6.97 -3.52
N ALA A 192 -0.39 -5.71 -3.86
CA ALA A 192 -1.44 -4.72 -4.15
C ALA A 192 -2.25 -5.11 -5.39
N ALA A 193 -1.64 -5.78 -6.37
CA ALA A 193 -2.30 -6.27 -7.57
C ALA A 193 -3.43 -7.26 -7.29
N GLU A 194 -3.38 -8.01 -6.19
CA GLU A 194 -4.47 -8.93 -5.81
C GLU A 194 -5.68 -8.21 -5.20
N SER A 195 -5.52 -6.95 -4.76
CA SER A 195 -6.61 -6.09 -4.25
C SER A 195 -7.34 -5.29 -5.35
N VAL A 196 -6.87 -5.37 -6.61
CA VAL A 196 -7.50 -4.65 -7.73
C VAL A 196 -8.62 -5.51 -8.32
N THR A 197 -9.85 -5.19 -7.94
CA THR A 197 -11.05 -5.65 -8.65
C THR A 197 -11.05 -5.08 -10.08
N ASN A 198 -10.36 -5.73 -11.02
CA ASN A 198 -10.55 -5.65 -12.48
C ASN A 198 -9.61 -6.58 -13.28
N VAL A 199 -9.30 -7.77 -12.75
CA VAL A 199 -8.80 -8.87 -13.59
C VAL A 199 -9.97 -9.81 -13.86
N SER A 200 -10.67 -9.56 -14.97
CA SER A 200 -11.66 -10.47 -15.52
C SER A 200 -10.96 -11.72 -16.06
N THR A 201 -10.79 -12.73 -15.22
CA THR A 201 -10.61 -14.10 -15.68
C THR A 201 -11.95 -14.81 -15.61
N CYS A 202 -12.40 -15.34 -16.75
CA CYS A 202 -13.63 -16.11 -16.86
C CYS A 202 -13.49 -17.43 -16.09
N THR A 203 -13.79 -17.44 -14.79
CA THR A 203 -14.14 -18.65 -14.04
C THR A 203 -15.36 -18.35 -13.17
N PRO A 204 -16.37 -19.24 -13.12
CA PRO A 204 -17.56 -19.04 -12.32
C PRO A 204 -17.29 -19.54 -10.91
N PHE A 205 -16.54 -18.79 -10.10
CA PHE A 205 -16.38 -19.09 -8.68
C PHE A 205 -16.00 -17.81 -7.93
N PHE A 206 -16.42 -17.75 -6.67
CA PHE A 206 -16.28 -16.65 -5.72
C PHE A 206 -15.02 -15.75 -5.91
N PRO A 207 -15.14 -14.42 -5.68
CA PRO A 207 -13.98 -13.53 -5.76
C PRO A 207 -12.85 -14.04 -4.85
N PRO A 208 -11.59 -14.01 -5.30
CA PRO A 208 -10.47 -14.46 -4.49
C PRO A 208 -10.38 -13.58 -3.24
N ARG A 209 -10.66 -14.19 -2.09
CA ARG A 209 -10.20 -13.64 -0.81
C ARG A 209 -8.71 -13.97 -0.74
N VAL A 210 -7.85 -12.96 -0.79
CA VAL A 210 -6.46 -13.14 -0.40
C VAL A 210 -6.43 -13.21 1.12
N TYR A 211 -6.70 -14.40 1.66
CA TYR A 211 -6.27 -14.69 3.01
C TYR A 211 -4.80 -15.04 2.92
N VAL A 212 -3.95 -14.28 3.61
CA VAL A 212 -2.68 -14.83 4.07
C VAL A 212 -3.08 -15.99 4.98
N THR A 213 -3.01 -17.22 4.48
CA THR A 213 -3.27 -18.40 5.30
C THR A 213 -2.08 -18.52 6.24
N PHE A 214 -2.25 -18.02 7.46
CA PHE A 214 -1.26 -18.23 8.50
C PHE A 214 -1.16 -19.73 8.81
N SER A 215 0.05 -20.17 9.15
CA SER A 215 0.26 -21.48 9.74
C SER A 215 -0.63 -21.65 10.98
N PRO A 216 -1.09 -22.87 11.35
CA PRO A 216 -1.87 -23.07 12.56
C PRO A 216 -1.19 -22.44 13.78
N ASN A 217 -1.99 -21.80 14.63
CA ASN A 217 -1.55 -21.08 15.84
C ASN A 217 -0.53 -19.95 15.54
N PRO A 218 -0.90 -18.92 14.75
CA PRO A 218 -0.13 -17.68 14.72
C PRO A 218 -0.25 -16.95 16.06
N ASP A 219 0.55 -15.89 16.22
CA ASP A 219 0.41 -14.95 17.33
C ASP A 219 0.16 -13.54 16.74
N GLU A 220 -0.82 -12.84 17.30
CA GLU A 220 -1.19 -11.45 16.96
C GLU A 220 -0.68 -10.52 18.07
N ILE A 221 0.06 -9.50 17.69
CA ILE A 221 0.74 -8.59 18.59
C ILE A 221 0.24 -7.19 18.29
N MET A 222 -0.48 -6.61 19.25
CA MET A 222 -0.99 -5.26 19.16
C MET A 222 -0.24 -4.32 20.10
N ILE A 223 0.06 -3.12 19.63
CA ILE A 223 0.63 -2.04 20.46
C ILE A 223 -0.30 -0.85 20.33
N TRP A 224 -1.17 -0.65 21.32
CA TRP A 224 -2.19 0.40 21.30
C TRP A 224 -1.59 1.70 21.84
N LEU A 225 -1.32 2.64 20.93
CA LEU A 225 -0.77 3.95 21.25
C LEU A 225 -1.81 4.90 21.84
N GLY A 226 -3.08 4.71 21.47
CA GLY A 226 -4.20 5.49 21.98
C GLY A 226 -5.50 4.70 21.97
N GLN A 227 -6.45 5.15 22.79
CA GLN A 227 -7.79 4.57 22.86
C GLN A 227 -8.83 5.63 23.20
N SER A 228 -10.04 5.46 22.67
CA SER A 228 -11.19 6.30 22.96
C SER A 228 -12.41 5.44 23.26
N GLY A 229 -13.26 5.91 24.18
CA GLY A 229 -14.56 5.29 24.44
C GLY A 229 -14.54 3.93 25.17
N GLY A 230 -13.39 3.52 25.73
CA GLY A 230 -13.30 2.34 26.60
C GLY A 230 -13.36 0.99 25.87
N LEU A 231 -12.88 0.94 24.62
CA LEU A 231 -12.65 -0.32 23.92
C LEU A 231 -11.59 -1.14 24.68
N ASN A 232 -11.85 -2.43 24.92
CA ASN A 232 -10.89 -3.30 25.61
C ASN A 232 -10.19 -4.22 24.61
N PRO A 233 -8.89 -4.50 24.80
CA PRO A 233 -8.19 -5.56 24.08
C PRO A 233 -8.83 -6.94 24.31
N ILE A 234 -8.50 -7.88 23.44
CA ILE A 234 -8.89 -9.28 23.60
C ILE A 234 -8.22 -9.87 24.85
N GLY A 235 -9.01 -10.58 25.66
CA GLY A 235 -8.51 -11.33 26.82
C GLY A 235 -8.52 -10.52 28.12
N SER A 236 -7.43 -10.62 28.88
CA SER A 236 -7.31 -10.01 30.21
C SER A 236 -5.90 -9.47 30.48
N PRO A 237 -5.74 -8.46 31.38
CA PRO A 237 -4.43 -7.98 31.80
C PRO A 237 -3.62 -9.07 32.48
N ILE A 238 -2.34 -9.21 32.10
CA ILE A 238 -1.41 -10.18 32.68
C ILE A 238 -0.17 -9.55 33.33
N ALA A 239 0.22 -8.33 32.93
CA ALA A 239 1.39 -7.64 33.48
C ALA A 239 1.35 -6.12 33.24
N ASN A 240 2.17 -5.39 33.99
CA ASN A 240 2.59 -4.02 33.65
C ASN A 240 4.06 -4.06 33.24
N VAL A 241 4.40 -3.50 32.08
CA VAL A 241 5.75 -3.54 31.52
C VAL A 241 6.22 -2.14 31.11
N ASN A 242 7.54 -1.95 31.11
CA ASN A 242 8.19 -0.75 30.57
C ASN A 242 9.07 -1.15 29.39
N ILE A 243 8.66 -0.77 28.18
CA ILE A 243 9.30 -1.14 26.91
C ILE A 243 9.33 0.10 26.03
N ALA A 244 10.43 0.34 25.31
CA ALA A 244 10.63 1.53 24.48
C ALA A 244 10.39 2.86 25.24
N GLY A 245 10.81 2.90 26.52
CA GLY A 245 10.64 4.07 27.39
C GLY A 245 9.20 4.40 27.81
N CYS A 246 8.23 3.54 27.47
CA CYS A 246 6.81 3.74 27.76
C CYS A 246 6.26 2.65 28.68
N SER A 247 5.23 3.00 29.45
CA SER A 247 4.51 2.05 30.32
C SER A 247 3.26 1.51 29.62
N TRP A 248 3.10 0.19 29.72
CA TRP A 248 2.03 -0.58 29.08
C TRP A 248 1.38 -1.53 30.09
N THR A 249 0.07 -1.70 29.99
CA THR A 249 -0.62 -2.87 30.54
C THR A 249 -0.61 -3.93 29.45
N LEU A 250 0.07 -5.05 29.67
CA LEU A 250 0.06 -6.18 28.74
C LEU A 250 -1.20 -7.02 28.98
N TRP A 251 -1.98 -7.21 27.93
CA TRP A 251 -3.13 -8.11 27.87
C TRP A 251 -2.75 -9.36 27.09
N GLN A 252 -3.36 -10.49 27.45
CA GLN A 252 -3.29 -11.72 26.69
C GLN A 252 -4.67 -12.35 26.57
N GLY A 253 -4.99 -12.85 25.38
CA GLY A 253 -6.20 -13.60 25.11
C GLY A 253 -6.05 -14.55 23.92
N THR A 254 -7.17 -15.13 23.52
CA THR A 254 -7.24 -16.03 22.37
C THR A 254 -8.39 -15.59 21.49
N ASN A 255 -8.16 -15.51 20.18
CA ASN A 255 -9.19 -15.25 19.18
C ASN A 255 -9.21 -16.41 18.19
N SER A 256 -10.27 -17.23 18.23
CA SER A 256 -10.33 -18.52 17.55
C SER A 256 -9.10 -19.40 17.88
N ASP A 257 -8.15 -19.47 16.96
CA ASP A 257 -7.05 -20.44 16.96
C ASP A 257 -5.68 -19.77 17.15
N TRP A 258 -5.64 -18.47 17.48
CA TRP A 258 -4.40 -17.73 17.71
C TRP A 258 -4.38 -16.97 19.04
N THR A 259 -3.18 -16.76 19.56
CA THR A 259 -2.97 -15.95 20.77
C THR A 259 -2.90 -14.47 20.38
N VAL A 260 -3.48 -13.61 21.19
CA VAL A 260 -3.38 -12.15 21.04
C VAL A 260 -2.64 -11.59 22.25
N PHE A 261 -1.60 -10.81 22.00
CA PHE A 261 -0.88 -10.02 22.99
C PHE A 261 -1.08 -8.54 22.69
N THR A 262 -1.64 -7.78 23.64
CA THR A 262 -1.87 -6.34 23.45
C THR A 262 -1.13 -5.53 24.51
N TYR A 263 -0.18 -4.72 24.07
CA TYR A 263 0.45 -3.69 24.89
C TYR A 263 -0.43 -2.46 24.89
N LEU A 264 -1.30 -2.36 25.88
CA LEU A 264 -2.22 -1.23 26.03
C LEU A 264 -1.55 -0.08 26.76
N ARG A 265 -1.51 1.10 26.13
CA ARG A 265 -1.04 2.31 26.78
C ARG A 265 -1.83 2.58 28.07
N ASN A 266 -1.12 2.69 29.20
CA ASN A 266 -1.74 2.88 30.52
C ASN A 266 -1.60 4.31 31.08
N GLN A 267 -1.22 5.27 30.23
CA GLN A 267 -1.28 6.70 30.52
C GLN A 267 -1.85 7.41 29.28
N ALA A 268 -1.56 8.71 29.10
CA ALA A 268 -1.99 9.45 27.92
C ALA A 268 -1.49 8.84 26.61
N ASP A 269 -2.31 9.00 25.57
CA ASP A 269 -2.05 8.57 24.21
C ASP A 269 -0.71 9.10 23.68
N ILE A 270 -0.05 8.31 22.83
CA ILE A 270 1.21 8.66 22.18
C ILE A 270 0.95 8.98 20.70
N THR A 271 0.77 10.26 20.40
CA THR A 271 0.49 10.75 19.04
C THR A 271 1.75 10.89 18.16
N SER A 272 2.94 10.82 18.75
CA SER A 272 4.22 10.72 18.05
C SER A 272 5.07 9.66 18.73
N PHE A 273 5.14 8.48 18.13
CA PHE A 273 5.86 7.33 18.65
C PHE A 273 7.06 7.00 17.77
N SER A 274 8.23 6.86 18.39
CA SER A 274 9.42 6.35 17.73
C SER A 274 10.16 5.40 18.67
N ALA A 275 10.42 4.20 18.18
CA ALA A 275 10.93 3.09 18.98
C ALA A 275 11.58 2.03 18.10
N ASP A 276 12.32 1.11 18.74
CA ASP A 276 12.63 -0.19 18.15
C ASP A 276 11.54 -1.20 18.57
N LEU A 277 10.73 -1.66 17.62
CA LEU A 277 9.69 -2.67 17.86
C LEU A 277 10.29 -4.01 18.30
N ASN A 278 11.58 -4.26 18.03
CA ASN A 278 12.27 -5.48 18.45
C ASN A 278 12.34 -5.60 19.99
N GLU A 279 12.21 -4.51 20.74
CA GLU A 279 12.08 -4.58 22.20
C GLU A 279 10.83 -5.33 22.64
N PHE A 280 9.70 -5.14 21.94
CA PHE A 280 8.45 -5.86 22.19
C PHE A 280 8.57 -7.33 21.77
N PHE A 281 9.20 -7.59 20.63
CA PHE A 281 9.44 -8.95 20.14
C PHE A 281 10.34 -9.73 21.10
N THR A 282 11.32 -9.06 21.69
CA THR A 282 12.20 -9.63 22.72
C THR A 282 11.43 -9.94 24.00
N ASP A 283 10.54 -9.06 24.49
CA ASP A 283 9.70 -9.39 25.66
C ASP A 283 8.87 -10.66 25.39
N LEU A 284 8.22 -10.74 24.23
CA LEU A 284 7.40 -11.88 23.85
C LEU A 284 8.19 -13.19 23.80
N THR A 285 9.35 -13.16 23.13
CA THR A 285 10.16 -14.37 22.91
C THR A 285 10.94 -14.83 24.14
N THR A 286 11.25 -13.93 25.06
CA THR A 286 12.01 -14.26 26.28
C THR A 286 11.13 -14.49 27.51
N GLN A 287 9.95 -13.88 27.59
CA GLN A 287 9.11 -13.89 28.80
C GLN A 287 7.69 -14.41 28.59
N ARG A 288 7.17 -14.45 27.35
CA ARG A 288 5.75 -14.75 27.08
C ARG A 288 5.51 -16.04 26.29
N GLY A 289 6.57 -16.80 26.02
CA GLY A 289 6.49 -18.12 25.41
C GLY A 289 6.29 -18.11 23.89
N VAL A 290 6.40 -16.94 23.23
CA VAL A 290 6.40 -16.86 21.77
C VAL A 290 7.71 -17.49 21.24
N PRO A 291 7.67 -18.50 20.37
CA PRO A 291 8.90 -19.12 19.87
C PRO A 291 9.69 -18.13 18.99
N SER A 292 10.97 -17.90 19.31
CA SER A 292 11.86 -17.08 18.45
C SER A 292 12.07 -17.67 17.05
N SER A 293 11.65 -18.93 16.83
CA SER A 293 11.65 -19.58 15.52
C SER A 293 10.47 -19.19 14.62
N GLN A 294 9.46 -18.49 15.13
CA GLN A 294 8.40 -17.92 14.31
C GLN A 294 8.92 -16.82 13.39
N TYR A 295 8.11 -16.45 12.41
CA TYR A 295 8.39 -15.42 11.42
C TYR A 295 7.49 -14.22 11.65
N LEU A 296 8.06 -13.03 11.68
CA LEU A 296 7.33 -11.80 11.43
C LEU A 296 6.82 -11.83 9.99
N VAL A 297 5.50 -11.80 9.81
CA VAL A 297 4.82 -11.97 8.50
C VAL A 297 3.94 -10.78 8.13
N ALA A 298 3.51 -9.97 9.10
CA ALA A 298 2.84 -8.70 8.84
C ALA A 298 3.23 -7.67 9.91
N LEU A 299 3.36 -6.41 9.49
CA LEU A 299 3.58 -5.27 10.37
C LEU A 299 2.74 -4.11 9.85
N GLN A 300 1.71 -3.76 10.60
CA GLN A 300 0.66 -2.83 10.21
C GLN A 300 0.44 -1.77 11.29
N ALA A 301 -0.07 -0.62 10.91
CA ALA A 301 -0.49 0.44 11.84
C ALA A 301 -1.78 1.11 11.36
N GLY A 302 -2.73 1.29 12.25
CA GLY A 302 -4.09 1.70 11.89
C GLY A 302 -4.99 2.06 13.06
N THR A 303 -6.29 1.90 12.86
CA THR A 303 -7.32 2.17 13.87
C THR A 303 -8.47 1.17 13.77
N GLU A 304 -8.94 0.68 14.92
CA GLU A 304 -10.09 -0.21 15.05
C GLU A 304 -11.34 0.53 15.56
N PRO A 305 -12.13 1.19 14.69
CA PRO A 305 -13.36 1.81 15.12
C PRO A 305 -14.46 0.78 15.41
N SER A 306 -15.17 0.99 16.53
CA SER A 306 -16.40 0.27 16.88
C SER A 306 -17.65 1.11 16.62
N THR A 307 -17.72 2.31 17.19
CA THR A 307 -18.86 3.24 17.04
C THR A 307 -18.41 4.70 17.12
N GLY A 308 -19.24 5.62 16.61
CA GLY A 308 -18.99 7.06 16.62
C GLY A 308 -18.54 7.57 15.24
N SER A 309 -17.90 8.74 15.23
CA SER A 309 -17.30 9.28 14.01
C SER A 309 -16.00 10.04 14.28
N ALA A 310 -15.01 9.81 13.43
CA ALA A 310 -13.70 10.44 13.52
C ALA A 310 -12.91 10.37 12.22
N THR A 311 -11.81 11.11 12.21
CA THR A 311 -10.75 11.02 11.20
C THR A 311 -9.42 10.73 11.89
N LEU A 312 -8.76 9.64 11.50
CA LEU A 312 -7.34 9.41 11.77
C LEU A 312 -6.53 10.03 10.64
N GLN A 313 -5.64 10.96 10.97
CA GLN A 313 -4.63 11.51 10.07
C GLN A 313 -3.25 11.00 10.48
N THR A 314 -2.62 10.18 9.65
CA THR A 314 -1.21 9.83 9.80
C THR A 314 -0.38 10.83 9.00
N ASN A 315 0.33 11.70 9.72
CA ASN A 315 1.23 12.70 9.13
C ASN A 315 2.52 12.06 8.63
N LEU A 316 3.01 11.06 9.35
CA LEU A 316 4.23 10.32 9.02
C LEU A 316 4.09 8.90 9.55
N PHE A 317 4.35 7.91 8.69
CA PHE A 317 4.62 6.55 9.10
C PHE A 317 5.85 6.03 8.36
N ASN A 318 6.77 5.44 9.11
CA ASN A 318 7.79 4.57 8.57
C ASN A 318 8.10 3.42 9.54
N VAL A 319 8.55 2.30 8.97
CA VAL A 319 9.08 1.17 9.71
C VAL A 319 10.10 0.42 8.85
N ALA A 320 11.19 -0.03 9.47
CA ALA A 320 12.23 -0.81 8.80
C ALA A 320 12.64 -1.99 9.68
N VAL A 321 12.53 -3.20 9.12
CA VAL A 321 12.98 -4.44 9.75
C VAL A 321 14.37 -4.78 9.22
N ASN A 322 15.33 -4.92 10.13
CA ASN A 322 16.72 -5.28 9.85
C ASN A 322 17.02 -6.68 10.38
N SER A 323 17.67 -7.50 9.55
CA SER A 323 18.02 -8.89 9.85
C SER A 323 19.38 -9.28 9.30
#